data_AF-A0A7Y2E151-F1
#
_entry.id   AF-A0A7Y2E151-F1
#
_cell.length_a   1.000
_cell.length_b   1.000
_cell.length_c   1.000
_cell.angle_alpha   90.00
_cell.angle_beta   90.00
_cell.angle_gamma   90.00
#
_symmetry.space_group_name_H-M   'P 1'
#
loop_
_entity.id
_entity.type
_entity.pdbx_description
1 polymer ?
#
loop_
_entity_poly.entity_id
_entity_poly.type
_entity_poly.pdbx_seq_one_letter_code
_entity_poly.pdbx_strand_id
1 'polypeptide(L)'
;MKQRKEILRALRGTIGIAAGVLVASSASATAPCGDLGECKALVEINSSDGDIGFHFLMDADDVQKARLKNPDGKRIFKAEGFNQLREQRFTETFVESTEPLCFDPLTDADPENDDEDFATLEDFLNLWDAGTYTFVAGERQESGTGETELTFDLPAAPTGLAFDDATGVISWSAGDDLGECATSAELDTLVMQGDLPVHPQDVPVTSWEIVFALDVDDGDPLAGVDFSIRVPGGIATKEVTVPAEYLNALPEDTPAKIEIGAIGAGDNATFTEVGDICVNENAGCD
;
A
#
# COMPACT_ATOMS: atom_id res chain seq x y z
N MET A 1 -11.49 6.23 -29.96
CA MET A 1 -11.19 7.45 -29.18
C MET A 1 -12.24 7.46 -28.08
N LYS A 2 -12.06 6.82 -26.91
CA LYS A 2 -10.84 6.40 -26.19
C LYS A 2 -9.87 7.55 -25.88
N GLN A 3 -10.29 8.38 -24.92
CA GLN A 3 -9.46 8.89 -23.82
C GLN A 3 -9.34 7.71 -22.80
N ARG A 4 -8.15 7.35 -22.29
CA ARG A 4 -7.48 7.92 -21.09
C ARG A 4 -8.43 7.79 -19.87
N LYS A 5 -8.27 6.86 -18.91
CA LYS A 5 -7.17 5.92 -18.56
C LYS A 5 -5.87 6.56 -18.05
N GLU A 6 -6.03 7.68 -17.38
CA GLU A 6 -5.26 8.07 -16.21
C GLU A 6 -6.29 7.92 -15.07
N ILE A 7 -6.02 7.34 -13.89
CA ILE A 7 -4.77 6.90 -13.21
C ILE A 7 -4.84 5.38 -12.85
N LEU A 8 -3.72 4.75 -12.44
CA LEU A 8 -3.59 3.61 -11.49
C LEU A 8 -2.08 3.30 -11.31
N ARG A 9 -1.38 4.07 -10.46
CA ARG A 9 0.06 3.91 -10.14
C ARG A 9 0.44 4.51 -8.77
N ALA A 10 -0.15 4.03 -7.69
CA ALA A 10 0.32 4.36 -6.33
C ALA A 10 1.37 3.35 -5.81
N LEU A 11 1.33 2.07 -6.20
CA LEU A 11 2.37 1.10 -5.84
C LEU A 11 3.41 0.88 -6.93
N ARG A 12 4.39 1.78 -6.95
CA ARG A 12 5.76 1.39 -7.30
C ARG A 12 6.54 1.12 -6.02
N GLY A 13 6.61 -0.15 -5.64
CA GLY A 13 7.56 -0.62 -4.64
C GLY A 13 8.95 -0.07 -4.92
N THR A 14 9.41 0.87 -4.09
CA THR A 14 10.58 1.71 -4.37
C THR A 14 11.89 0.99 -4.04
N ILE A 15 12.32 0.08 -4.92
CA ILE A 15 13.74 -0.28 -5.04
C ILE A 15 14.47 0.88 -5.77
N GLY A 16 14.47 2.04 -5.13
CA GLY A 16 15.16 3.25 -5.56
C GLY A 16 16.42 3.48 -4.74
N ILE A 17 17.57 3.01 -5.23
CA ILE A 17 18.86 3.27 -4.55
C ILE A 17 19.26 4.75 -4.75
N ALA A 18 18.80 5.61 -3.84
CA ALA A 18 19.29 6.97 -3.66
C ALA A 18 20.22 7.02 -2.44
N ALA A 19 21.49 7.38 -2.65
CA ALA A 19 22.49 7.39 -1.58
C ALA A 19 22.39 8.68 -0.72
N GLY A 20 21.68 8.62 0.41
CA GLY A 20 21.60 9.74 1.36
C GLY A 20 21.09 9.32 2.74
N VAL A 21 21.97 9.38 3.76
CA VAL A 21 21.69 9.21 5.20
C VAL A 21 20.82 8.00 5.59
N LEU A 22 21.48 6.88 5.90
CA LEU A 22 20.89 5.76 6.64
C LEU A 22 20.46 6.20 8.06
N VAL A 23 19.23 6.65 8.22
CA VAL A 23 18.49 6.43 9.47
C VAL A 23 17.97 5.01 9.39
N ALA A 24 18.42 4.15 10.32
CA ALA A 24 17.97 2.77 10.39
C ALA A 24 16.55 2.70 10.94
N SER A 25 15.56 2.96 10.07
CA SER A 25 14.15 2.67 10.34
C SER A 25 14.00 1.17 10.48
N SER A 26 13.80 0.72 11.71
CA SER A 26 13.39 -0.65 11.99
C SER A 26 11.92 -0.82 11.61
N ALA A 27 11.67 -0.91 10.29
CA ALA A 27 10.53 -1.65 9.80
C ALA A 27 10.63 -3.07 10.37
N SER A 28 9.51 -3.64 10.80
CA SER A 28 9.42 -5.03 11.25
C SER A 28 9.53 -5.94 10.03
N ALA A 29 10.73 -6.07 9.47
CA ALA A 29 10.97 -6.99 8.38
C ALA A 29 10.59 -8.41 8.84
N THR A 30 9.62 -9.02 8.15
CA THR A 30 9.13 -10.39 8.37
C THR A 30 10.14 -11.40 7.81
N ALA A 31 11.39 -11.25 8.26
CA ALA A 31 12.60 -11.72 7.61
C ALA A 31 13.63 -12.14 8.68
N PRO A 32 14.23 -13.35 8.60
CA PRO A 32 13.93 -14.40 7.63
C PRO A 32 12.59 -15.09 7.89
N CYS A 33 11.94 -15.49 6.80
CA CYS A 33 10.67 -16.21 6.78
C CYS A 33 10.94 -17.71 6.54
N GLY A 34 11.28 -18.45 7.59
CA GLY A 34 11.68 -19.86 7.47
C GLY A 34 12.99 -20.01 6.69
N ASP A 35 12.94 -20.69 5.55
CA ASP A 35 14.09 -20.80 4.62
C ASP A 35 14.21 -19.60 3.66
N LEU A 36 13.22 -18.70 3.63
CA LEU A 36 13.13 -17.59 2.68
C LEU A 36 13.63 -16.26 3.28
N GLY A 37 14.08 -15.35 2.42
CA GLY A 37 14.57 -14.03 2.83
C GLY A 37 13.47 -13.21 3.47
N GLU A 38 12.32 -13.12 2.80
CA GLU A 38 11.12 -12.44 3.28
C GLU A 38 9.87 -13.15 2.72
N CYS A 39 8.80 -13.20 3.51
CA CYS A 39 7.45 -13.46 2.99
C CYS A 39 6.45 -12.51 3.62
N LYS A 40 5.51 -12.02 2.81
CA LYS A 40 4.38 -11.21 3.29
C LYS A 40 3.11 -11.59 2.55
N ALA A 41 2.00 -11.54 3.26
CA ALA A 41 0.65 -11.55 2.73
C ALA A 41 -0.11 -10.51 3.55
N LEU A 42 -0.64 -9.48 2.92
CA LEU A 42 -1.26 -8.33 3.58
C LEU A 42 -2.50 -7.86 2.82
N VAL A 43 -3.35 -7.12 3.52
CA VAL A 43 -4.43 -6.34 2.93
C VAL A 43 -4.01 -4.88 2.90
N GLU A 44 -4.25 -4.24 1.77
CA GLU A 44 -4.09 -2.79 1.60
C GLU A 44 -5.42 -2.18 1.16
N ILE A 45 -5.68 -0.95 1.59
CA ILE A 45 -6.88 -0.19 1.26
C ILE A 45 -6.45 1.23 0.88
N ASN A 46 -6.87 1.72 -0.28
CA ASN A 46 -6.92 3.16 -0.55
C ASN A 46 -8.26 3.70 -0.05
N SER A 47 -8.24 4.45 1.05
CA SER A 47 -9.44 4.99 1.70
C SER A 47 -10.00 6.24 1.01
N SER A 48 -9.22 6.87 0.12
CA SER A 48 -9.65 8.04 -0.67
C SER A 48 -10.35 7.63 -1.95
N ASP A 49 -9.78 6.67 -2.69
CA ASP A 49 -10.38 6.15 -3.93
C ASP A 49 -11.35 4.98 -3.66
N GLY A 50 -11.33 4.45 -2.42
CA GLY A 50 -12.19 3.36 -1.97
C GLY A 50 -11.95 2.07 -2.73
N ASP A 51 -10.69 1.60 -2.76
CA ASP A 51 -10.31 0.28 -3.29
C ASP A 51 -9.69 -0.63 -2.22
N ILE A 52 -9.59 -1.94 -2.51
CA ILE A 52 -9.04 -2.93 -1.58
C ILE A 52 -8.24 -4.05 -2.28
N GLY A 53 -7.00 -4.24 -1.83
CA GLY A 53 -6.02 -5.16 -2.42
C GLY A 53 -5.58 -6.29 -1.49
N PHE A 54 -5.37 -7.48 -2.05
CA PHE A 54 -4.56 -8.54 -1.42
C PHE A 54 -3.19 -8.58 -2.08
N HIS A 55 -2.15 -8.29 -1.32
CA HIS A 55 -0.78 -8.25 -1.80
C HIS A 55 0.04 -9.38 -1.19
N PHE A 56 1.04 -9.88 -1.91
CA PHE A 56 2.05 -10.74 -1.34
C PHE A 56 3.45 -10.50 -1.91
N LEU A 57 4.45 -10.66 -1.03
CA LEU A 57 5.87 -10.61 -1.38
C LEU A 57 6.55 -11.93 -0.99
N MET A 58 7.52 -12.34 -1.79
CA MET A 58 8.38 -13.48 -1.54
C MET A 58 9.79 -13.19 -2.07
N ASP A 59 10.79 -13.13 -1.20
CA ASP A 59 12.20 -13.05 -1.57
C ASP A 59 12.94 -14.34 -1.19
N ALA A 60 13.72 -14.88 -2.12
CA ALA A 60 14.48 -16.11 -1.96
C ALA A 60 15.62 -16.20 -2.96
N ASP A 61 16.72 -16.87 -2.60
CA ASP A 61 17.81 -17.09 -3.55
C ASP A 61 17.45 -18.10 -4.65
N ASP A 62 18.01 -17.91 -5.85
CA ASP A 62 18.12 -18.91 -6.90
C ASP A 62 16.79 -19.55 -7.40
N VAL A 63 15.69 -18.79 -7.39
CA VAL A 63 14.34 -19.28 -7.70
C VAL A 63 14.15 -19.62 -9.19
N GLN A 64 13.71 -20.85 -9.46
CA GLN A 64 13.08 -21.21 -10.75
C GLN A 64 11.56 -21.18 -10.68
N LYS A 65 10.97 -21.43 -9.50
CA LYS A 65 9.51 -21.54 -9.28
C LYS A 65 9.11 -20.99 -7.91
N ALA A 66 8.11 -20.11 -7.91
CA ALA A 66 7.44 -19.62 -6.70
C ALA A 66 6.02 -20.20 -6.60
N ARG A 67 5.50 -20.36 -5.38
CA ARG A 67 4.11 -20.76 -5.10
C ARG A 67 3.64 -20.17 -3.79
N LEU A 68 2.38 -19.72 -3.78
CA LEU A 68 1.64 -19.38 -2.56
C LEU A 68 0.50 -20.38 -2.35
N LYS A 69 0.26 -20.73 -1.09
CA LYS A 69 -0.94 -21.46 -0.63
C LYS A 69 -1.68 -20.63 0.42
N ASN A 70 -3.00 -20.71 0.41
CA ASN A 70 -3.84 -20.23 1.51
C ASN A 70 -3.71 -21.17 2.75
N PRO A 71 -4.36 -20.84 3.88
CA PRO A 71 -4.36 -21.65 5.11
C PRO A 71 -4.85 -23.09 4.95
N ASP A 72 -5.80 -23.35 4.04
CA ASP A 72 -6.24 -24.72 3.68
C ASP A 72 -5.17 -25.53 2.89
N GLY A 73 -4.02 -24.92 2.58
CA GLY A 73 -2.98 -25.52 1.75
C GLY A 73 -3.31 -25.57 0.26
N LYS A 74 -4.42 -24.95 -0.18
CA LYS A 74 -4.78 -24.81 -1.58
C LYS A 74 -3.86 -23.77 -2.22
N ARG A 75 -3.16 -24.17 -3.28
CA ARG A 75 -2.30 -23.26 -4.05
C ARG A 75 -3.14 -22.23 -4.80
N ILE A 76 -2.92 -20.96 -4.50
CA ILE A 76 -3.58 -19.81 -5.12
C ILE A 76 -2.69 -19.11 -6.17
N PHE A 77 -1.35 -19.17 -6.03
CA PHE A 77 -0.42 -18.56 -6.99
C PHE A 77 0.69 -19.51 -7.46
N LYS A 78 1.27 -19.21 -8.64
CA LYS A 78 2.49 -19.85 -9.15
C LYS A 78 3.22 -18.99 -10.19
N ALA A 79 4.46 -18.59 -9.91
CA ALA A 79 5.42 -18.12 -10.92
C ALA A 79 6.36 -19.25 -11.37
N GLU A 80 6.86 -19.19 -12.61
CA GLU A 80 7.86 -20.11 -13.14
C GLU A 80 8.71 -19.39 -14.19
N GLY A 81 10.04 -19.43 -14.03
CA GLY A 81 10.98 -18.90 -15.02
C GLY A 81 11.03 -19.78 -16.27
N PHE A 82 11.14 -19.16 -17.44
CA PHE A 82 11.28 -19.85 -18.73
C PHE A 82 12.56 -19.44 -19.45
N ASN A 83 13.10 -20.35 -20.26
CA ASN A 83 14.31 -20.13 -21.07
C ASN A 83 15.46 -19.49 -20.26
N GLN A 84 15.97 -18.33 -20.69
CA GLN A 84 17.06 -17.61 -20.05
C GLN A 84 16.77 -17.28 -18.58
N LEU A 85 15.54 -16.87 -18.23
CA LEU A 85 15.18 -16.56 -16.83
C LEU A 85 15.15 -17.82 -15.94
N ARG A 86 14.95 -19.01 -16.52
CA ARG A 86 15.09 -20.28 -15.78
C ARG A 86 16.55 -20.65 -15.53
N GLU A 87 17.46 -20.24 -16.42
CA GLU A 87 18.90 -20.49 -16.32
C GLU A 87 19.60 -19.46 -15.43
N GLN A 88 19.17 -18.20 -15.50
CA GLN A 88 19.63 -17.10 -14.64
C GLN A 88 19.01 -17.15 -13.24
N ARG A 89 17.79 -17.71 -13.13
CA ARG A 89 16.90 -17.67 -11.95
C ARG A 89 16.41 -16.25 -11.64
N PHE A 90 15.36 -16.15 -10.82
CA PHE A 90 14.89 -14.90 -10.22
C PHE A 90 15.05 -14.99 -8.69
N THR A 91 14.91 -13.87 -7.99
CA THR A 91 15.01 -13.83 -6.52
C THR A 91 13.68 -13.48 -5.88
N GLU A 92 13.08 -12.39 -6.35
CA GLU A 92 11.89 -11.80 -5.77
C GLU A 92 10.62 -12.11 -6.58
N THR A 93 9.48 -12.10 -5.91
CA THR A 93 8.15 -12.02 -6.53
C THR A 93 7.25 -11.19 -5.64
N PHE A 94 6.83 -10.04 -6.15
CA PHE A 94 5.80 -9.18 -5.58
C PHE A 94 4.59 -9.19 -6.52
N VAL A 95 3.38 -9.30 -5.95
CA VAL A 95 2.11 -9.41 -6.68
C VAL A 95 0.99 -8.78 -5.86
N GLU A 96 0.24 -7.92 -6.54
CA GLU A 96 -1.00 -7.31 -6.07
C GLU A 96 -2.19 -8.02 -6.75
N SER A 97 -3.37 -8.02 -6.12
CA SER A 97 -4.61 -8.41 -6.77
C SER A 97 -5.08 -7.30 -7.74
N THR A 98 -6.18 -7.54 -8.45
CA THR A 98 -7.01 -6.41 -8.86
C THR A 98 -7.64 -5.81 -7.61
N GLU A 99 -7.77 -4.49 -7.60
CA GLU A 99 -8.29 -3.69 -6.50
C GLU A 99 -9.66 -3.15 -6.96
N PRO A 100 -10.76 -3.88 -6.69
CA PRO A 100 -12.10 -3.40 -6.98
C PRO A 100 -12.51 -2.33 -5.98
N LEU A 101 -13.52 -1.54 -6.32
CA LEU A 101 -14.12 -0.62 -5.36
C LEU A 101 -14.70 -1.39 -4.15
N CYS A 102 -14.48 -0.90 -2.94
CA CYS A 102 -14.97 -1.51 -1.70
C CYS A 102 -16.37 -1.03 -1.29
N PHE A 103 -16.93 -0.03 -1.99
CA PHE A 103 -18.28 0.52 -1.85
C PHE A 103 -19.18 0.17 -3.05
N ASP A 104 -20.49 0.44 -2.96
CA ASP A 104 -21.43 0.29 -4.10
C ASP A 104 -21.39 1.55 -4.97
N PRO A 105 -20.82 1.51 -6.19
CA PRO A 105 -20.65 2.69 -7.03
C PRO A 105 -21.98 3.33 -7.43
N LEU A 106 -23.08 2.56 -7.48
CA LEU A 106 -24.42 3.10 -7.79
C LEU A 106 -25.03 3.93 -6.65
N THR A 107 -24.35 3.98 -5.49
CA THR A 107 -24.74 4.79 -4.33
C THR A 107 -23.86 6.03 -4.15
N ASP A 108 -22.74 6.10 -4.85
CA ASP A 108 -21.82 7.23 -4.85
C ASP A 108 -22.35 8.40 -5.70
N ALA A 109 -21.73 9.57 -5.54
CA ALA A 109 -22.01 10.79 -6.28
C ALA A 109 -21.23 10.91 -7.60
N ASP A 110 -20.15 10.14 -7.81
CA ASP A 110 -19.36 10.19 -9.04
C ASP A 110 -19.87 9.20 -10.11
N PRO A 111 -20.46 9.68 -11.23
CA PRO A 111 -20.92 8.82 -12.31
C PRO A 111 -19.78 8.18 -13.13
N GLU A 112 -18.51 8.50 -12.88
CA GLU A 112 -17.39 7.76 -13.48
C GLU A 112 -17.21 6.36 -12.85
N ASN A 113 -17.69 6.17 -11.61
CA ASN A 113 -17.66 4.88 -10.90
C ASN A 113 -18.75 3.88 -11.34
N ASP A 114 -19.84 4.34 -11.97
CA ASP A 114 -21.05 3.56 -12.34
C ASP A 114 -20.77 2.24 -13.12
N ASP A 115 -19.66 2.17 -13.86
CA ASP A 115 -19.27 1.05 -14.74
C ASP A 115 -18.11 0.18 -14.17
N GLU A 116 -17.55 0.51 -12.99
CA GLU A 116 -16.40 -0.19 -12.40
C GLU A 116 -16.75 -1.46 -11.60
N ASP A 117 -15.79 -2.39 -11.50
CA ASP A 117 -15.95 -3.63 -10.73
C ASP A 117 -15.83 -3.32 -9.21
N PHE A 118 -16.82 -3.73 -8.43
CA PHE A 118 -16.83 -3.56 -6.96
C PHE A 118 -16.97 -4.90 -6.21
N ALA A 119 -16.43 -4.95 -4.98
CA ALA A 119 -16.60 -6.04 -4.03
C ALA A 119 -16.61 -5.45 -2.62
N THR A 120 -17.70 -5.63 -1.88
CA THR A 120 -17.83 -5.05 -0.54
C THR A 120 -16.74 -5.55 0.40
N LEU A 121 -16.45 -4.82 1.48
CA LEU A 121 -15.51 -5.29 2.51
C LEU A 121 -15.90 -6.69 3.03
N GLU A 122 -17.19 -6.99 3.20
CA GLU A 122 -17.67 -8.34 3.56
C GLU A 122 -17.34 -9.38 2.47
N ASP A 123 -17.53 -9.06 1.18
CA ASP A 123 -17.17 -9.96 0.07
C ASP A 123 -15.66 -10.24 0.01
N PHE A 124 -14.82 -9.22 0.25
CA PHE A 124 -13.36 -9.36 0.29
C PHE A 124 -12.91 -10.25 1.46
N LEU A 125 -13.44 -10.02 2.67
CA LEU A 125 -13.18 -10.82 3.86
C LEU A 125 -13.64 -12.28 3.70
N ASN A 126 -14.68 -12.54 2.89
CA ASN A 126 -15.13 -13.88 2.52
C ASN A 126 -14.32 -14.54 1.38
N LEU A 127 -13.58 -13.76 0.58
CA LEU A 127 -12.75 -14.25 -0.52
C LEU A 127 -11.38 -14.75 -0.06
N TRP A 128 -10.83 -14.13 0.99
CA TRP A 128 -9.51 -14.41 1.55
C TRP A 128 -9.62 -15.01 2.95
N ASP A 129 -8.92 -16.10 3.21
CA ASP A 129 -8.94 -16.74 4.53
C ASP A 129 -7.86 -16.10 5.42
N ALA A 130 -8.21 -15.47 6.54
CA ALA A 130 -7.23 -15.14 7.58
C ALA A 130 -6.54 -16.42 8.11
N GLY A 131 -5.24 -16.34 8.41
CA GLY A 131 -4.43 -17.47 8.91
C GLY A 131 -3.06 -17.58 8.24
N THR A 132 -2.41 -18.74 8.40
CA THR A 132 -1.04 -18.97 7.92
C THR A 132 -0.97 -19.28 6.42
N TYR A 133 -0.33 -18.41 5.64
CA TYR A 133 -0.03 -18.63 4.22
C TYR A 133 1.35 -19.26 4.05
N THR A 134 1.46 -20.32 3.22
CA THR A 134 2.73 -21.01 2.96
C THR A 134 3.32 -20.64 1.59
N PHE A 135 4.55 -20.17 1.60
CA PHE A 135 5.38 -19.86 0.45
C PHE A 135 6.34 -21.01 0.15
N VAL A 136 6.54 -21.33 -1.13
CA VAL A 136 7.53 -22.33 -1.57
C VAL A 136 8.30 -21.79 -2.78
N ALA A 137 9.61 -21.56 -2.58
CA ALA A 137 10.51 -20.97 -3.56
C ALA A 137 11.70 -21.89 -3.87
N GLY A 138 12.26 -21.79 -5.07
CA GLY A 138 13.52 -22.45 -5.44
C GLY A 138 13.41 -23.35 -6.67
N GLU A 139 14.14 -24.46 -6.66
CA GLU A 139 14.18 -25.47 -7.71
C GLU A 139 13.23 -26.65 -7.44
N ARG A 140 13.15 -27.60 -8.38
CA ARG A 140 12.18 -28.70 -8.31
C ARG A 140 12.53 -29.80 -7.30
N GLN A 141 13.77 -29.82 -6.81
CA GLN A 141 14.31 -30.81 -5.86
C GLN A 141 14.93 -30.16 -4.61
N GLU A 142 15.13 -28.85 -4.64
CA GLU A 142 15.77 -28.05 -3.60
C GLU A 142 14.99 -26.74 -3.55
N SER A 143 14.09 -26.62 -2.57
CA SER A 143 13.17 -25.49 -2.44
C SER A 143 13.01 -25.15 -0.97
N GLY A 144 13.20 -23.87 -0.63
CA GLY A 144 12.88 -23.34 0.69
C GLY A 144 11.38 -23.21 0.91
N THR A 145 10.96 -23.25 2.16
CA THR A 145 9.59 -22.96 2.60
C THR A 145 9.58 -21.82 3.61
N GLY A 146 8.60 -20.93 3.48
CA GLY A 146 8.35 -19.84 4.41
C GLY A 146 6.87 -19.73 4.73
N GLU A 147 6.53 -19.14 5.88
CA GLU A 147 5.16 -18.95 6.34
C GLU A 147 4.98 -17.55 6.93
N THR A 148 3.85 -16.92 6.65
CA THR A 148 3.42 -15.65 7.27
C THR A 148 1.95 -15.76 7.66
N GLU A 149 1.54 -14.99 8.66
CA GLU A 149 0.14 -14.89 9.06
C GLU A 149 -0.53 -13.72 8.33
N LEU A 150 -1.65 -13.95 7.66
CA LEU A 150 -2.58 -12.91 7.24
C LEU A 150 -3.60 -12.69 8.37
N THR A 151 -3.81 -11.44 8.76
CA THR A 151 -4.88 -11.05 9.69
C THR A 151 -5.80 -10.03 9.02
N PHE A 152 -6.95 -9.76 9.61
CA PHE A 152 -7.80 -8.62 9.25
C PHE A 152 -7.77 -7.54 10.34
N ASP A 153 -6.61 -7.39 11.00
CA ASP A 153 -6.30 -6.22 11.81
C ASP A 153 -5.97 -5.06 10.86
N LEU A 154 -7.00 -4.40 10.35
CA LEU A 154 -6.92 -3.26 9.42
C LEU A 154 -6.81 -1.95 10.22
N PRO A 155 -5.74 -1.15 10.09
CA PRO A 155 -5.65 0.14 10.79
C PRO A 155 -6.65 1.15 10.22
N ALA A 156 -7.21 2.02 11.06
CA ALA A 156 -8.06 3.11 10.56
C ALA A 156 -7.31 4.06 9.62
N ALA A 157 -8.03 4.57 8.63
CA ALA A 157 -7.55 5.57 7.67
C ALA A 157 -7.00 6.81 8.40
N PRO A 158 -5.81 7.35 8.02
CA PRO A 158 -5.40 8.67 8.47
C PRO A 158 -6.38 9.75 7.97
N THR A 159 -6.53 10.82 8.74
CA THR A 159 -7.49 11.89 8.43
C THR A 159 -6.86 13.27 8.59
N GLY A 160 -7.47 14.30 8.01
CA GLY A 160 -7.00 15.68 8.15
C GLY A 160 -5.58 15.88 7.60
N LEU A 161 -5.26 15.23 6.47
CA LEU A 161 -4.03 15.43 5.73
C LEU A 161 -3.94 16.90 5.28
N ALA A 162 -2.76 17.50 5.43
CA ALA A 162 -2.50 18.86 4.97
C ALA A 162 -1.01 19.08 4.65
N PHE A 163 -0.76 19.97 3.69
CA PHE A 163 0.55 20.55 3.40
C PHE A 163 0.57 22.04 3.79
N ASP A 164 1.67 22.49 4.39
CA ASP A 164 2.00 23.91 4.53
C ASP A 164 3.21 24.23 3.65
N ASP A 165 2.98 24.72 2.43
CA ASP A 165 4.03 25.09 1.46
C ASP A 165 5.04 26.10 2.04
N ALA A 166 4.59 27.00 2.93
CA ALA A 166 5.48 27.99 3.54
C ALA A 166 6.49 27.39 4.53
N THR A 167 6.27 26.15 5.01
CA THR A 167 7.18 25.45 5.93
C THR A 167 7.65 24.08 5.43
N GLY A 168 7.05 23.55 4.36
CA GLY A 168 7.26 22.19 3.85
C GLY A 168 6.71 21.10 4.77
N VAL A 169 5.80 21.43 5.70
CA VAL A 169 5.28 20.47 6.69
C VAL A 169 4.07 19.72 6.14
N ILE A 170 4.12 18.41 6.23
CA ILE A 170 2.99 17.49 6.08
C ILE A 170 2.46 17.17 7.48
N SER A 171 1.15 17.26 7.69
CA SER A 171 0.49 16.93 8.97
C SER A 171 -0.72 16.02 8.78
N TRP A 172 -1.03 15.18 9.77
CA TRP A 172 -2.19 14.30 9.75
C TRP A 172 -2.73 13.94 11.15
N SER A 173 -3.88 13.27 11.17
CA SER A 173 -4.52 12.66 12.34
C SER A 173 -4.71 11.16 12.11
N ALA A 174 -4.96 10.41 13.19
CA ALA A 174 -5.54 9.07 13.04
C ALA A 174 -7.05 9.24 12.91
N GLY A 175 -7.69 8.56 11.96
CA GLY A 175 -9.15 8.42 11.90
C GLY A 175 -9.67 7.28 12.77
N ASP A 176 -10.93 6.96 12.58
CA ASP A 176 -11.69 5.92 13.25
C ASP A 176 -12.28 4.86 12.29
N ASP A 177 -12.36 5.14 10.99
CA ASP A 177 -12.96 4.27 9.97
C ASP A 177 -11.99 3.91 8.81
N LEU A 178 -12.51 3.41 7.68
CA LEU A 178 -11.73 3.03 6.49
C LEU A 178 -11.99 3.97 5.30
N GLY A 179 -12.41 5.22 5.54
CA GLY A 179 -12.81 6.16 4.50
C GLY A 179 -13.96 5.61 3.65
N GLU A 180 -13.86 5.73 2.33
CA GLU A 180 -14.93 5.32 1.40
C GLU A 180 -15.27 3.81 1.47
N CYS A 181 -14.38 2.95 2.00
CA CYS A 181 -14.68 1.52 2.13
C CYS A 181 -15.74 1.15 3.16
N ALA A 182 -15.75 1.83 4.31
CA ALA A 182 -16.66 1.52 5.41
C ALA A 182 -16.61 2.60 6.48
N THR A 183 -17.78 3.09 6.87
CA THR A 183 -17.93 4.00 8.01
C THR A 183 -17.77 3.26 9.34
N SER A 184 -17.44 3.98 10.41
CA SER A 184 -17.34 3.38 11.76
C SER A 184 -18.61 2.63 12.21
N ALA A 185 -19.81 3.02 11.76
CA ALA A 185 -21.06 2.31 12.09
C ALA A 185 -21.21 0.95 11.38
N GLU A 186 -20.63 0.80 10.18
CA GLU A 186 -20.58 -0.46 9.44
C GLU A 186 -19.49 -1.36 10.01
N LEU A 187 -18.34 -0.79 10.38
CA LEU A 187 -17.25 -1.47 11.06
C LEU A 187 -17.67 -2.04 12.43
N ASP A 188 -18.40 -1.26 13.24
CA ASP A 188 -19.07 -1.74 14.47
C ASP A 188 -19.93 -2.99 14.19
N THR A 189 -20.62 -3.01 13.03
CA THR A 189 -21.52 -4.11 12.65
C THR A 189 -20.74 -5.36 12.26
N LEU A 190 -19.68 -5.25 11.43
CA LEU A 190 -18.79 -6.36 11.08
C LEU A 190 -18.07 -6.95 12.30
N VAL A 191 -17.63 -6.11 13.25
CA VAL A 191 -17.03 -6.57 14.52
C VAL A 191 -18.06 -7.27 15.41
N MET A 192 -19.31 -6.79 15.46
CA MET A 192 -20.39 -7.48 16.19
C MET A 192 -20.79 -8.82 15.57
N GLN A 193 -20.69 -8.96 14.25
CA GLN A 193 -20.95 -10.21 13.52
C GLN A 193 -19.78 -11.20 13.63
N GLY A 194 -18.56 -10.68 13.80
CA GLY A 194 -17.32 -11.45 13.94
C GLY A 194 -16.52 -11.61 12.65
N ASP A 195 -16.88 -10.83 11.61
CA ASP A 195 -16.21 -10.82 10.31
C ASP A 195 -14.90 -10.01 10.37
N LEU A 196 -14.86 -8.98 11.22
CA LEU A 196 -13.62 -8.31 11.63
C LEU A 196 -13.23 -8.70 13.07
N PRO A 197 -11.92 -8.95 13.35
CA PRO A 197 -11.45 -9.33 14.68
C PRO A 197 -11.47 -8.18 15.70
N VAL A 198 -11.35 -6.93 15.22
CA VAL A 198 -11.28 -5.69 16.00
C VAL A 198 -11.68 -4.51 15.11
N HIS A 199 -12.19 -3.43 15.71
CA HIS A 199 -12.56 -2.21 14.97
C HIS A 199 -11.28 -1.46 14.51
N PRO A 200 -11.21 -0.92 13.27
CA PRO A 200 -9.99 -0.27 12.76
C PRO A 200 -9.38 0.83 13.64
N GLN A 201 -10.20 1.66 14.29
CA GLN A 201 -9.74 2.66 15.29
C GLN A 201 -8.88 2.06 16.44
N ASP A 202 -9.10 0.79 16.77
CA ASP A 202 -8.48 0.08 17.90
C ASP A 202 -7.26 -0.76 17.46
N VAL A 203 -6.99 -0.86 16.14
CA VAL A 203 -5.81 -1.52 15.59
C VAL A 203 -4.57 -0.63 15.79
N PRO A 204 -3.53 -1.08 16.51
CA PRO A 204 -2.36 -0.24 16.77
C PRO A 204 -1.52 -0.02 15.50
N VAL A 205 -1.47 1.23 15.04
CA VAL A 205 -0.53 1.66 13.99
C VAL A 205 0.90 1.49 14.49
N THR A 206 1.71 0.69 13.80
CA THR A 206 3.12 0.44 14.13
C THR A 206 4.07 1.37 13.39
N SER A 207 3.70 1.78 12.18
CA SER A 207 4.38 2.83 11.43
C SER A 207 3.40 3.64 10.58
N TRP A 208 3.76 4.89 10.31
CA TRP A 208 3.14 5.71 9.29
C TRP A 208 4.09 5.76 8.09
N GLU A 209 3.57 5.55 6.89
CA GLU A 209 4.25 5.91 5.65
C GLU A 209 3.72 7.26 5.17
N ILE A 210 4.60 8.15 4.73
CA ILE A 210 4.23 9.46 4.18
C ILE A 210 4.93 9.59 2.84
N VAL A 211 4.14 9.77 1.79
CA VAL A 211 4.61 10.01 0.43
C VAL A 211 4.15 11.41 0.00
N PHE A 212 5.09 12.18 -0.52
CA PHE A 212 4.83 13.43 -1.24
C PHE A 212 5.19 13.16 -2.70
N ALA A 213 4.15 12.90 -3.51
CA ALA A 213 4.27 12.51 -4.90
C ALA A 213 4.05 13.71 -5.84
N LEU A 214 4.76 13.72 -6.97
CA LEU A 214 4.60 14.76 -7.99
C LEU A 214 3.52 14.34 -8.99
N ASP A 215 2.45 15.14 -9.11
CA ASP A 215 1.30 14.81 -9.95
C ASP A 215 1.50 15.33 -11.38
N VAL A 216 2.44 14.69 -12.09
CA VAL A 216 2.91 15.11 -13.41
C VAL A 216 2.66 14.06 -14.49
N ASP A 217 2.46 14.56 -15.71
CA ASP A 217 2.13 13.79 -16.91
C ASP A 217 3.09 12.60 -17.17
N ASP A 218 2.54 11.48 -17.65
CA ASP A 218 3.30 10.23 -17.81
C ASP A 218 4.41 10.35 -18.88
N GLY A 219 5.65 10.56 -18.43
CA GLY A 219 6.82 10.83 -19.28
C GLY A 219 7.50 12.18 -19.02
N ASP A 220 6.99 12.99 -18.08
CA ASP A 220 7.73 14.12 -17.52
C ASP A 220 9.03 13.64 -16.82
N PRO A 221 10.17 14.35 -16.92
CA PRO A 221 11.40 14.01 -16.22
C PRO A 221 11.30 14.00 -14.68
N LEU A 222 10.24 14.57 -14.09
CA LEU A 222 9.94 14.55 -12.65
C LEU A 222 9.07 13.35 -12.23
N ALA A 223 8.50 12.59 -13.18
CA ALA A 223 7.57 11.49 -12.86
C ALA A 223 8.27 10.39 -12.04
N GLY A 224 7.80 10.16 -10.81
CA GLY A 224 8.37 9.21 -9.86
C GLY A 224 9.62 9.72 -9.12
N VAL A 225 9.82 11.04 -9.04
CA VAL A 225 10.83 11.68 -8.19
C VAL A 225 10.17 12.10 -6.88
N ASP A 226 9.62 11.13 -6.16
CA ASP A 226 8.79 11.36 -4.98
C ASP A 226 9.63 11.40 -3.69
N PHE A 227 9.14 12.09 -2.66
CA PHE A 227 9.69 12.02 -1.31
C PHE A 227 8.85 11.05 -0.47
N SER A 228 9.43 9.91 -0.07
CA SER A 228 8.81 8.98 0.89
C SER A 228 9.62 8.88 2.18
N ILE A 229 8.92 8.79 3.31
CA ILE A 229 9.49 8.50 4.63
C ILE A 229 8.54 7.65 5.46
N ARG A 230 9.08 6.61 6.13
CA ARG A 230 8.35 5.81 7.12
C ARG A 230 8.79 6.18 8.55
N VAL A 231 7.83 6.53 9.41
CA VAL A 231 8.05 6.95 10.81
C VAL A 231 7.31 6.02 11.80
N PRO A 232 7.73 5.94 13.08
CA PRO A 232 7.06 5.08 14.06
C PRO A 232 5.61 5.49 14.33
N GLY A 233 4.71 4.53 14.49
CA GLY A 233 3.28 4.77 14.70
C GLY A 233 2.96 5.61 15.94
N GLY A 234 3.74 5.41 17.01
CA GLY A 234 3.71 6.19 18.25
C GLY A 234 4.48 7.51 18.21
N ILE A 235 4.70 8.13 17.04
CA ILE A 235 5.32 9.45 16.93
C ILE A 235 4.52 10.50 17.72
N ALA A 236 5.23 11.37 18.46
CA ALA A 236 4.61 12.31 19.39
C ALA A 236 3.79 13.42 18.71
N THR A 237 4.20 13.83 17.51
CA THR A 237 3.49 14.74 16.63
C THR A 237 3.35 14.05 15.28
N LYS A 238 2.14 14.04 14.71
CA LYS A 238 1.86 13.47 13.38
C LYS A 238 2.19 14.48 12.30
N GLU A 239 3.46 14.81 12.21
CA GLU A 239 4.02 15.80 11.29
C GLU A 239 5.38 15.32 10.77
N VAL A 240 5.67 15.56 9.49
CA VAL A 240 7.01 15.43 8.88
C VAL A 240 7.30 16.64 8.00
N THR A 241 8.57 17.01 7.84
CA THR A 241 8.97 18.11 6.96
C THR A 241 9.62 17.55 5.70
N VAL A 242 9.09 17.90 4.54
CA VAL A 242 9.72 17.62 3.24
C VAL A 242 11.03 18.43 3.15
N PRO A 243 12.16 17.84 2.75
CA PRO A 243 13.44 18.55 2.70
C PRO A 243 13.36 19.81 1.83
N ALA A 244 13.80 20.94 2.35
CA ALA A 244 13.76 22.21 1.62
C ALA A 244 14.58 22.13 0.32
N GLU A 245 15.68 21.40 0.30
CA GLU A 245 16.48 21.15 -0.91
C GLU A 245 15.75 20.36 -2.00
N TYR A 246 14.75 19.55 -1.64
CA TYR A 246 13.88 18.85 -2.59
C TYR A 246 12.86 19.84 -3.16
N LEU A 247 12.11 20.55 -2.30
CA LEU A 247 11.11 21.53 -2.74
C LEU A 247 11.73 22.64 -3.62
N ASN A 248 12.88 23.19 -3.23
CA ASN A 248 13.61 24.21 -4.01
C ASN A 248 14.23 23.70 -5.32
N ALA A 249 14.23 22.39 -5.57
CA ALA A 249 14.68 21.80 -6.84
C ALA A 249 13.53 21.61 -7.84
N LEU A 250 12.28 21.67 -7.39
CA LEU A 250 11.09 21.61 -8.23
C LEU A 250 10.86 22.95 -8.97
N PRO A 251 10.25 22.93 -10.16
CA PRO A 251 9.74 24.14 -10.80
C PRO A 251 8.78 24.97 -9.92
N GLU A 252 8.57 26.24 -10.29
CA GLU A 252 7.42 27.02 -9.83
C GLU A 252 6.13 26.37 -10.34
N ASP A 253 5.06 26.47 -9.55
CA ASP A 253 3.73 25.91 -9.86
C ASP A 253 3.78 24.40 -10.21
N THR A 254 4.49 23.60 -9.40
CA THR A 254 4.56 22.13 -9.60
C THR A 254 3.39 21.43 -8.89
N PRO A 255 2.50 20.71 -9.61
CA PRO A 255 1.42 19.93 -9.01
C PRO A 255 1.96 18.73 -8.23
N ALA A 256 1.32 18.45 -7.09
CA ALA A 256 1.69 17.38 -6.18
C ALA A 256 0.48 16.83 -5.41
N LYS A 257 0.66 15.65 -4.81
CA LYS A 257 -0.27 15.07 -3.84
C LYS A 257 0.48 14.53 -2.62
N ILE A 258 -0.23 14.43 -1.50
CA ILE A 258 0.24 13.74 -0.30
C ILE A 258 -0.58 12.48 -0.12
N GLU A 259 0.11 11.39 0.16
CA GLU A 259 -0.46 10.12 0.54
C GLU A 259 0.13 9.70 1.89
N ILE A 260 -0.69 9.19 2.81
CA ILE A 260 -0.26 8.73 4.13
C ILE A 260 -0.88 7.36 4.42
N GLY A 261 -0.04 6.38 4.73
CA GLY A 261 -0.44 5.04 5.14
C GLY A 261 -0.40 4.87 6.64
N ALA A 262 -1.51 4.44 7.24
CA ALA A 262 -1.49 3.78 8.54
C ALA A 262 -1.10 2.32 8.33
N ILE A 263 -0.05 1.82 9.00
CA ILE A 263 0.42 0.45 8.84
C ILE A 263 0.35 -0.30 10.19
N GLY A 264 -0.39 -1.41 10.21
CA GLY A 264 -0.60 -2.28 11.37
C GLY A 264 0.63 -3.14 11.73
N ALA A 265 0.45 -4.13 12.61
CA ALA A 265 1.55 -5.00 13.05
C ALA A 265 1.84 -6.16 12.08
N GLY A 266 0.88 -6.54 11.24
CA GLY A 266 1.03 -7.54 10.18
C GLY A 266 1.26 -6.94 8.80
N ASP A 267 1.79 -5.72 8.71
CA ASP A 267 1.94 -4.90 7.49
C ASP A 267 0.65 -4.59 6.71
N ASN A 268 -0.54 -5.03 7.17
CA ASN A 268 -1.83 -4.51 6.68
C ASN A 268 -1.84 -2.98 6.76
N ALA A 269 -2.32 -2.32 5.71
CA ALA A 269 -2.26 -0.88 5.59
C ALA A 269 -3.56 -0.26 5.10
N THR A 270 -3.75 1.01 5.44
CA THR A 270 -4.83 1.85 4.92
C THR A 270 -4.25 3.23 4.63
N PHE A 271 -4.27 3.59 3.35
CA PHE A 271 -3.71 4.81 2.81
C PHE A 271 -4.80 5.82 2.53
N THR A 272 -4.53 7.08 2.81
CA THR A 272 -5.39 8.21 2.47
C THR A 272 -4.55 9.19 1.69
N GLU A 273 -5.09 9.75 0.62
CA GLU A 273 -4.43 10.79 -0.17
C GLU A 273 -5.27 12.07 -0.31
N VAL A 274 -4.54 13.17 -0.56
CA VAL A 274 -5.08 14.49 -0.90
C VAL A 274 -4.22 15.12 -2.01
N GLY A 275 -4.88 15.49 -3.12
CA GLY A 275 -4.28 16.15 -4.27
C GLY A 275 -4.32 17.68 -4.19
N ASP A 276 -4.31 18.32 -5.37
CA ASP A 276 -4.41 19.77 -5.57
C ASP A 276 -3.36 20.62 -4.82
N ILE A 277 -2.19 20.05 -4.51
CA ILE A 277 -1.08 20.78 -3.89
C ILE A 277 -0.25 21.45 -4.99
N CYS A 278 -0.05 22.76 -4.87
CA CYS A 278 0.81 23.53 -5.77
C CYS A 278 2.09 23.95 -5.05
N VAL A 279 3.24 23.37 -5.45
CA VAL A 279 4.54 23.63 -4.81
C VAL A 279 5.22 24.82 -5.46
N ASN A 280 5.83 25.68 -4.64
CA ASN A 280 6.48 26.92 -5.07
C ASN A 280 5.48 27.81 -5.86
N GLU A 281 4.28 28.01 -5.31
CA GLU A 281 3.18 28.72 -5.97
C GLU A 281 3.58 30.18 -6.34
N ASN A 282 3.38 30.54 -7.61
CA ASN A 282 3.63 31.88 -8.15
C ASN A 282 2.42 32.36 -8.96
N ALA A 283 1.85 31.50 -9.81
CA ALA A 283 0.65 31.76 -10.59
C ALA A 283 -0.53 30.85 -10.24
N GLY A 284 -0.27 29.72 -9.55
CA GLY A 284 -1.23 28.65 -9.30
C GLY A 284 -1.10 27.52 -10.32
N CYS A 285 -1.53 26.32 -9.92
CA CYS A 285 -1.48 25.10 -10.73
C CYS A 285 -2.81 24.92 -11.53
N ASP A 286 -3.11 25.87 -12.43
CA ASP A 286 -4.30 25.94 -13.32
C ASP A 286 -3.95 25.79 -14.82
#